data_AF-A0A534YMC3-F1
#
_entry.id   AF-A0A534YMC3-F1
#
_cell.length_a   1.000
_cell.length_b   1.000
_cell.length_c   1.000
_cell.angle_alpha   90.00
_cell.angle_beta   90.00
_cell.angle_gamma   90.00
#
_symmetry.space_group_name_H-M   'P 1'
#
loop_
_entity.id
_entity.type
_entity.pdbx_description
1 polymer ?
#
loop_
_entity_poly.entity_id
_entity_poly.type
_entity_poly.pdbx_seq_one_letter_code
_entity_poly.pdbx_strand_id
1 'polypeptide(L)'
;MSAFRGRVEKRDLEGGIFQLVADDGKRYTLVGSTSGLQAGAEVEIDGEVEAGGARRPRTARASRASARPGPRGTTARGRRAPR
;
A
#
# COMPACT_ATOMS: atom_id res chain seq x y z
N MET A 1 -7.36 16.46 8.97
CA MET A 1 -6.51 15.72 8.03
C MET A 1 -5.78 14.66 8.82
N SER A 2 -6.10 13.39 8.59
CA SER A 2 -5.41 12.28 9.25
C SER A 2 -4.54 11.60 8.20
N ALA A 3 -3.22 11.82 8.30
CA ALA A 3 -2.24 11.15 7.48
C ALA A 3 -1.92 9.79 8.13
N PHE A 4 -2.14 8.70 7.39
CA PHE A 4 -1.77 7.35 7.81
C PHE A 4 -0.48 6.96 7.12
N ARG A 5 0.53 6.62 7.91
CA ARG A 5 1.81 6.08 7.42
C ARG A 5 1.84 4.57 7.62
N GLY A 6 2.42 3.90 6.64
CA GLY A 6 2.61 2.47 6.70
C GLY A 6 3.04 1.86 5.38
N ARG A 7 3.03 0.54 5.34
CA ARG A 7 3.43 -0.25 4.18
C ARG A 7 2.22 -0.72 3.39
N VAL A 8 2.26 -0.58 2.07
CA VAL A 8 1.22 -1.11 1.19
C VAL A 8 1.47 -2.60 0.92
N GLU A 9 0.45 -3.42 1.12
CA GLU A 9 0.38 -4.79 0.66
C GLU A 9 -0.67 -4.89 -0.44
N LYS A 10 -0.33 -5.55 -1.55
CA LYS A 10 -1.28 -5.85 -2.61
C LYS A 10 -1.81 -7.26 -2.37
N ARG A 11 -3.13 -7.40 -2.27
CA ARG A 11 -3.79 -8.71 -2.31
C ARG A 11 -4.32 -8.96 -3.70
N ASP A 12 -3.84 -10.03 -4.33
CA ASP A 12 -4.25 -10.48 -5.66
C ASP A 12 -5.59 -11.23 -5.66
N LEU A 13 -6.50 -10.89 -4.73
CA LEU A 13 -7.90 -11.30 -4.83
C LEU A 13 -8.51 -10.56 -6.02
N GLU A 14 -9.18 -11.30 -6.91
CA GLU A 14 -9.83 -10.85 -8.15
C GLU A 14 -10.30 -9.37 -8.07
N GLY A 15 -9.48 -8.46 -8.60
CA GLY A 15 -9.71 -7.00 -8.48
C GLY A 15 -8.53 -6.20 -7.91
N GLY A 16 -7.51 -6.85 -7.34
CA GLY A 16 -6.25 -6.18 -6.97
C GLY A 16 -6.43 -5.13 -5.88
N ILE A 17 -6.91 -5.56 -4.71
CA ILE A 17 -7.14 -4.68 -3.57
C ILE A 17 -5.82 -4.35 -2.87
N PHE A 18 -5.63 -3.09 -2.50
CA PHE A 18 -4.49 -2.66 -1.69
C PHE A 18 -4.89 -2.60 -0.21
N GLN A 19 -3.98 -3.01 0.67
CA GLN A 19 -4.08 -2.87 2.11
C GLN A 19 -2.91 -2.02 2.62
N LEU A 20 -3.19 -1.08 3.51
CA LEU A 20 -2.16 -0.37 4.27
C LEU A 20 -1.98 -1.07 5.61
N VAL A 21 -0.76 -1.53 5.87
CA VAL A 21 -0.30 -1.94 7.20
C VAL A 21 0.27 -0.69 7.85
N ALA A 22 -0.52 -0.05 8.71
CA ALA A 22 -0.10 1.14 9.42
C ALA A 22 0.93 0.80 10.51
N ASP A 23 1.75 1.78 10.88
CA ASP A 23 2.82 1.62 11.88
C ASP A 23 2.27 1.26 13.28
N ASP A 24 0.98 1.54 13.54
CA ASP A 24 0.28 1.16 14.77
C ASP A 24 -0.15 -0.33 14.79
N GLY A 25 0.23 -1.10 13.78
CA GLY A 25 -0.10 -2.52 13.61
C GLY A 25 -1.50 -2.77 13.05
N LYS A 26 -2.28 -1.73 12.74
CA LYS A 26 -3.60 -1.88 12.14
C LYS A 26 -3.49 -2.06 10.63
N ARG A 27 -4.42 -2.83 10.09
CA ARG A 27 -4.56 -3.05 8.64
C ARG A 27 -5.80 -2.36 8.13
N TYR A 28 -5.62 -1.57 7.08
CA TYR A 28 -6.67 -0.81 6.44
C TYR A 28 -6.81 -1.26 5.00
N THR A 29 -8.02 -1.57 4.56
CA THR A 29 -8.27 -1.80 3.14
C THR A 29 -8.38 -0.45 2.45
N LEU A 30 -7.52 -0.22 1.45
CA LEU A 30 -7.51 1.00 0.66
C LEU A 30 -8.57 0.93 -0.42
N VAL A 31 -9.52 1.86 -0.36
CA VAL A 31 -10.63 1.98 -1.31
C VAL A 31 -10.58 3.36 -1.96
N GLY A 32 -10.72 3.44 -3.29
CA GLY A 32 -10.67 4.68 -4.07
C GLY A 32 -9.42 4.83 -4.94
N SER A 33 -8.97 6.07 -5.17
CA SER A 33 -7.88 6.40 -6.09
C SER A 33 -6.51 6.00 -5.54
N THR A 34 -6.14 4.73 -5.72
CA THR A 34 -4.83 4.15 -5.39
C THR A 34 -3.83 4.21 -6.56
N SER A 35 -4.12 5.01 -7.58
CA SER A 35 -3.28 5.15 -8.77
C SER A 35 -1.86 5.55 -8.39
N GLY A 36 -0.90 4.65 -8.60
CA GLY A 36 0.51 4.85 -8.26
C GLY A 36 0.98 4.14 -6.99
N LEU A 37 0.10 3.43 -6.27
CA LEU A 37 0.52 2.59 -5.16
C LEU A 37 1.24 1.34 -5.64
N GLN A 38 2.40 1.07 -5.03
CA GLN A 38 3.19 -0.13 -5.29
C GLN A 38 3.13 -1.05 -4.07
N ALA A 39 2.94 -2.35 -4.32
CA ALA A 39 3.06 -3.36 -3.28
C ALA A 39 4.47 -3.32 -2.67
N GLY A 40 4.54 -3.30 -1.35
CA GLY A 40 5.79 -3.23 -0.59
C GLY A 40 6.35 -1.82 -0.40
N ALA A 41 5.75 -0.79 -1.01
CA ALA A 41 6.16 0.59 -0.79
C ALA A 41 5.65 1.13 0.55
N GLU A 42 6.45 2.01 1.16
CA GLU A 42 6.01 2.82 2.30
C GLU A 42 5.30 4.05 1.77
N VAL A 43 4.10 4.29 2.27
CA VAL A 43 3.24 5.36 1.77
C VAL A 43 2.62 6.14 2.91
N GLU A 44 2.42 7.42 2.66
CA GLU A 44 1.61 8.29 3.49
C GLU A 44 0.29 8.54 2.75
N ILE A 45 -0.82 8.29 3.45
CA ILE A 45 -2.17 8.44 2.91
C ILE A 45 -2.90 9.50 3.71
N ASP A 46 -3.22 10.61 3.05
CA ASP A 46 -4.21 11.55 3.58
C ASP A 46 -5.60 11.00 3.27
N GLY A 47 -6.36 10.70 4.33
CA GLY A 47 -7.64 10.05 4.15
C GLY A 47 -8.55 10.05 5.37
N GLU A 48 -9.77 9.60 5.13
CA GLU A 48 -10.73 9.29 6.17
C GLU A 48 -10.72 7.78 6.40
N VAL A 49 -10.76 7.40 7.67
CA VAL A 49 -10.87 6.00 8.09
C VAL A 49 -12.29 5.74 8.54
N GLU A 50 -12.93 4.79 7.88
CA GLU A 50 -14.20 4.25 8.32
C GLU A 50 -13.96 2.96 9.12
N ALA A 51 -14.34 3.01 10.40
CA ALA A 51 -14.33 1.85 11.26
C ALA A 51 -15.73 1.21 11.28
N GLY A 52 -15.92 0.15 10.48
CA GLY A 52 -17.13 -0.66 10.55
C GLY A 52 -17.14 -1.53 11.82
N GLY A 53 -18.21 -1.43 12.62
CA GLY A 53 -18.39 -2.19 13.86
C GLY A 53 -18.22 -3.70 13.68
N ALA A 54 -17.59 -4.31 14.69
CA ALA A 54 -17.34 -5.73 14.95
C ALA A 54 -17.28 -6.68 13.73
N ARG A 55 -16.06 -7.19 13.46
CA ARG A 55 -15.71 -8.26 12.50
C ARG A 55 -15.41 -7.82 11.06
N ARG A 56 -15.53 -6.54 10.71
CA ARG A 56 -15.07 -6.00 9.41
C ARG A 56 -13.68 -5.37 9.49
N PRO A 57 -12.81 -5.55 8.47
CA PRO A 57 -11.55 -4.81 8.39
C PRO A 57 -11.83 -3.31 8.27
N ARG A 58 -10.97 -2.48 8.88
CA ARG A 58 -11.07 -1.02 8.73
C ARG A 58 -10.81 -0.64 7.28
N THR A 59 -11.56 0.32 6.75
CA THR A 59 -11.36 0.85 5.40
C THR A 59 -10.77 2.24 5.51
N ALA A 60 -9.71 2.50 4.74
CA ALA A 60 -9.15 3.84 4.61
C ALA A 60 -9.36 4.30 3.17
N ARG A 61 -10.00 5.47 3.02
CA ARG A 61 -10.19 6.08 1.72
C ARG A 61 -8.98 6.97 1.41
N ALA A 62 -8.18 6.57 0.43
CA ALA A 62 -7.05 7.36 -0.01
C ALA A 62 -7.52 8.53 -0.88
N SER A 63 -7.31 9.76 -0.40
CA SER A 63 -7.54 10.98 -1.20
C SER A 63 -6.26 11.46 -1.89
N ARG A 64 -5.12 11.29 -1.22
CA ARG A 64 -3.78 11.53 -1.75
C ARG A 64 -2.85 10.48 -1.16
N ALA A 65 -2.19 9.72 -2.02
CA ALA A 65 -1.22 8.71 -1.61
C ALA A 65 0.11 8.97 -2.31
N SER A 66 1.16 9.20 -1.53
CA SER A 66 2.52 9.30 -2.06
C SER A 66 3.28 8.05 -1.66
N ALA A 67 3.63 7.22 -2.66
CA ALA A 67 4.50 6.08 -2.44
C ALA A 67 5.95 6.52 -2.48
N ARG A 68 6.67 6.35 -1.37
CA ARG A 68 8.13 6.33 -1.43
C ARG A 68 8.52 4.99 -2.03
N PRO A 69 9.32 4.97 -3.12
CA PRO A 69 9.89 3.72 -3.58
C PRO A 69 10.73 3.18 -2.43
N GLY A 70 10.29 2.05 -1.84
CA GLY A 70 11.16 1.24 -1.00
C GLY A 70 12.44 0.92 -1.78
N PRO A 71 13.57 0.66 -1.11
CA PRO A 71 14.84 0.40 -1.77
C PRO A 71 14.59 -0.65 -2.85
N ARG A 72 14.63 -0.20 -4.11
CA ARG A 72 14.40 -1.05 -5.27
C ARG A 72 15.41 -2.17 -5.11
N GLY A 73 14.93 -3.40 -4.89
CA GLY A 73 15.72 -4.58 -5.14
C GLY A 73 16.18 -4.44 -6.57
N THR A 74 17.42 -3.98 -6.74
CA THR A 74 18.09 -3.85 -8.01
C THR A 74 18.04 -5.25 -8.61
N THR A 75 17.19 -5.43 -9.61
CA THR A 75 17.34 -6.52 -10.57
C THR A 75 18.68 -6.25 -11.26
N ALA A 76 19.76 -6.73 -10.65
CA ALA A 76 21.03 -6.95 -11.30
C ALA A 76 20.84 -8.12 -12.27
N ARG A 77 20.06 -7.90 -13.32
CA ARG A 77 20.04 -8.76 -14.49
C ARG A 77 21.26 -8.37 -15.32
N GLY A 78 22.44 -8.76 -14.82
CA GLY A 78 23.68 -8.77 -15.60
C GLY A 78 23.56 -9.78 -16.71
N ARG A 79 23.19 -9.32 -17.91
CA ARG A 79 23.36 -10.05 -19.16
C ARG A 79 24.79 -9.83 -19.69
N ARG A 80 25.40 -10.91 -20.21
CA ARG A 80 26.61 -11.08 -21.07
C ARG A 80 27.76 -11.80 -20.35
N ALA A 81 28.46 -12.79 -20.92
CA ALA A 81 28.42 -13.48 -22.22
C ALA A 81 29.28 -14.77 -22.09
N PRO A 82 29.18 -15.78 -22.98
CA PRO A 82 29.93 -17.02 -22.87
C PRO A 82 31.41 -16.86 -23.30
N ARG A 83 32.28 -17.72 -22.76
CA ARG A 83 33.58 -18.05 -23.33
C ARG A 83 33.63 -19.56 -23.57
#